data_AF-A0A9D6LJY2-F1
#
_entry.id   AF-A0A9D6LJY2-F1
#
_cell.length_a   1.000
_cell.length_b   1.000
_cell.length_c   1.000
_cell.angle_alpha   90.00
_cell.angle_beta   90.00
_cell.angle_gamma   90.00
#
_symmetry.space_group_name_H-M   'P 1'
#
loop_
_entity.id
_entity.type
_entity.pdbx_description
1 polymer ?
#
loop_
_entity_poly.entity_id
_entity_poly.type
_entity_poly.pdbx_seq_one_letter_code
_entity_poly.pdbx_strand_id
1 'polypeptide(L)'
;MTPPAKIFGNSFINCNVGISAPKDADLEISVNSFIGCKKAIEIRDPPALLEALGLSKDLPLPMLREMVSFLSLVPHQTQKEVQLKAEHLGLFKWLAGGADIATLVTGLVQLQQSSIVQTVLAFLQK
;
A
#
# COMPACT_ATOMS: atom_id res chain seq x y z
N MET A 1 0.41 25.66 -12.33
CA MET A 1 1.29 24.48 -12.32
C MET A 1 2.38 24.74 -11.29
N THR A 2 2.44 23.91 -10.26
CA THR A 2 3.51 23.96 -9.26
C THR A 2 4.75 23.29 -9.87
N PRO A 3 5.95 23.87 -9.77
CA PRO A 3 7.16 23.25 -10.32
C PRO A 3 7.52 21.95 -9.56
N PRO A 4 8.15 20.97 -10.23
CA PRO A 4 8.59 19.73 -9.60
C PRO A 4 9.61 20.01 -8.49
N ALA A 5 9.55 19.23 -7.42
CA ALA A 5 10.57 19.29 -6.38
C ALA A 5 11.88 18.68 -6.92
N LYS A 6 12.98 19.43 -6.80
CA LYS A 6 14.29 19.04 -7.35
C LYS A 6 15.22 18.54 -6.26
N ILE A 7 15.77 17.35 -6.46
CA ILE A 7 16.79 16.76 -5.58
C ILE A 7 18.06 16.60 -6.42
N PHE A 8 19.04 17.49 -6.20
CA PHE A 8 20.27 17.49 -6.99
C PHE A 8 21.52 17.78 -6.17
N GLY A 9 22.66 17.19 -6.57
CA GLY A 9 23.97 17.47 -5.98
C GLY A 9 24.21 16.90 -4.58
N ASN A 10 23.41 15.94 -4.12
CA ASN A 10 23.50 15.41 -2.75
C ASN A 10 24.36 14.14 -2.67
N SER A 11 24.87 13.87 -1.46
CA SER A 11 25.56 12.63 -1.13
C SER A 11 24.82 11.91 0.02
N PHE A 12 24.24 10.75 -0.28
CA PHE A 12 23.52 9.90 0.66
C PHE A 12 24.44 8.74 1.07
N ILE A 13 24.81 8.67 2.35
CA ILE A 13 25.82 7.72 2.85
C ILE A 13 25.23 6.85 3.97
N ASN A 14 25.44 5.52 3.90
CA ASN A 14 25.07 4.53 4.92
C ASN A 14 23.59 4.55 5.31
N CYS A 15 22.69 4.57 4.33
CA CYS A 15 21.25 4.70 4.53
C CYS A 15 20.47 3.42 4.19
N ASN A 16 19.36 3.14 4.88
CA ASN A 16 18.52 2.00 4.48
C ASN A 16 17.83 2.30 3.13
N VAL A 17 17.26 3.50 3.00
CA VAL A 17 16.68 4.05 1.76
C VAL A 17 17.20 5.49 1.56
N GLY A 18 17.68 5.83 0.36
CA GLY A 18 18.23 7.17 0.05
C GLY A 18 17.18 8.24 -0.20
N ILE A 19 16.30 8.02 -1.18
CA ILE A 19 15.14 8.87 -1.46
C ILE A 19 13.87 8.02 -1.37
N SER A 20 12.86 8.46 -0.62
CA SER A 20 11.57 7.75 -0.51
C SER A 20 10.40 8.69 -0.79
N ALA A 21 9.75 8.52 -1.95
CA ALA A 21 8.72 9.42 -2.45
C ALA A 21 7.46 8.68 -2.88
N PRO A 22 6.25 9.26 -2.75
CA PRO A 22 5.04 8.64 -3.26
C PRO A 22 5.02 8.65 -4.79
N LYS A 23 4.32 7.68 -5.41
CA LYS A 23 4.23 7.48 -6.88
C LYS A 23 3.73 8.70 -7.66
N ASP A 24 2.92 9.54 -7.01
CA ASP A 24 2.33 10.76 -7.58
C ASP A 24 3.18 12.02 -7.32
N ALA A 25 4.34 11.89 -6.67
CA ALA A 25 5.24 13.01 -6.47
C ALA A 25 5.88 13.47 -7.79
N ASP A 26 5.70 14.75 -8.11
CA ASP A 26 6.38 15.41 -9.23
C ASP A 26 7.82 15.77 -8.81
N LEU A 27 8.77 14.89 -9.15
CA LEU A 27 10.17 14.96 -8.70
C LEU A 27 11.18 14.92 -9.86
N GLU A 28 12.18 15.80 -9.77
CA GLU A 28 13.36 15.78 -10.63
C GLU A 28 14.59 15.40 -9.79
N ILE A 29 15.16 14.21 -10.05
CA ILE A 29 16.31 13.68 -9.30
C ILE A 29 17.50 13.57 -10.25
N SER A 30 18.56 14.36 -10.02
CA SER A 30 19.75 14.35 -10.86
C SER A 30 21.03 14.57 -10.06
N VAL A 31 22.17 14.07 -10.53
CA VAL A 31 23.50 14.38 -9.93
C VAL A 31 23.57 14.08 -8.41
N ASN A 32 23.00 12.96 -7.95
CA ASN A 32 23.13 12.53 -6.55
C ASN A 32 24.05 11.30 -6.46
N SER A 33 24.77 11.18 -5.35
CA SER A 33 25.61 10.04 -5.02
C SER A 33 24.97 9.22 -3.89
N PHE A 34 24.90 7.90 -4.05
CA PHE A 34 24.39 6.97 -3.04
C PHE A 34 25.49 5.97 -2.69
N ILE A 35 26.00 6.01 -1.47
CA ILE A 35 27.14 5.20 -1.02
C ILE A 35 26.71 4.39 0.20
N GLY A 36 26.80 3.06 0.11
CA GLY A 36 26.48 2.18 1.24
C GLY A 36 24.99 2.16 1.63
N CYS A 37 24.09 2.55 0.72
CA CYS A 37 22.65 2.46 0.98
C CYS A 37 22.04 1.14 0.49
N LYS A 38 21.10 0.55 1.23
CA LYS A 38 20.45 -0.71 0.79
C LYS A 38 19.54 -0.50 -0.42
N LYS A 39 18.85 0.64 -0.49
CA LYS A 39 18.04 1.06 -1.64
C LYS A 39 18.30 2.55 -1.92
N ALA A 40 18.68 2.90 -3.16
CA ALA A 40 18.98 4.28 -3.52
C ALA A 40 17.71 5.15 -3.60
N ILE A 41 16.71 4.68 -4.37
CA ILE A 41 15.43 5.36 -4.55
C ILE A 41 14.31 4.36 -4.31
N GLU A 42 13.33 4.75 -3.52
CA GLU A 42 12.10 4.03 -3.27
C GLU A 42 10.92 4.90 -3.68
N ILE A 43 10.19 4.43 -4.68
CA ILE A 43 8.88 4.98 -4.99
C ILE A 43 7.88 4.18 -4.17
N ARG A 44 7.28 4.82 -3.17
CA ARG A 44 6.22 4.28 -2.34
C ARG A 44 4.91 4.36 -3.13
N ASP A 45 4.23 3.24 -3.25
CA ASP A 45 2.80 3.29 -3.57
C ASP A 45 2.07 3.97 -2.39
N PRO A 46 1.04 4.77 -2.67
CA PRO A 46 0.50 5.70 -1.69
C PRO A 46 0.00 4.96 -0.43
N PRO A 47 0.05 5.61 0.74
CA PRO A 47 -0.62 5.13 1.97
C PRO A 47 -2.14 4.92 1.82
N ALA A 48 -2.69 5.26 0.66
CA ALA A 48 -4.11 5.39 0.41
C ALA A 48 -4.89 4.08 0.52
N LEU A 49 -4.30 2.90 0.27
CA LEU A 49 -5.12 1.68 0.28
C LEU A 49 -5.51 1.27 1.70
N LEU A 50 -4.56 1.17 2.63
CA LEU A 50 -4.86 0.80 4.01
C LEU A 50 -5.74 1.86 4.66
N GLU A 51 -5.42 3.14 4.45
CA GLU A 51 -6.23 4.24 4.97
C GLU A 51 -7.64 4.27 4.34
N ALA A 52 -7.79 4.02 3.03
CA ALA A 52 -9.10 3.93 2.37
C ALA A 52 -9.91 2.70 2.80
N LEU A 53 -9.24 1.61 3.18
CA LEU A 53 -9.87 0.43 3.79
C LEU A 53 -10.12 0.61 5.28
N GLY A 54 -9.70 1.72 5.89
CA GLY A 54 -9.84 1.96 7.32
C GLY A 54 -8.95 1.06 8.19
N LEU A 55 -7.84 0.55 7.63
CA LEU A 55 -6.89 -0.33 8.31
C LEU A 55 -5.72 0.46 8.86
N SER A 56 -5.21 0.02 10.02
CA SER A 56 -4.03 0.55 10.66
C SER A 56 -2.78 0.30 9.82
N LYS A 57 -1.81 1.21 9.94
CA LYS A 57 -0.48 1.12 9.32
C LYS A 57 0.35 -0.03 9.88
N ASP A 58 0.00 -0.48 11.09
CA ASP A 58 0.66 -1.59 11.78
C ASP A 58 0.15 -2.97 11.34
N LEU A 59 -0.82 -3.01 10.43
CA LEU A 59 -1.39 -4.26 9.92
C LEU A 59 -0.28 -5.17 9.37
N PRO A 60 -0.20 -6.43 9.82
CA PRO A 60 0.75 -7.39 9.29
C PRO A 60 0.54 -7.62 7.78
N LEU A 61 1.58 -7.38 6.99
CA LEU A 61 1.58 -7.60 5.54
C LEU A 61 1.09 -9.00 5.10
N PRO A 62 1.41 -10.11 5.81
CA PRO A 62 0.88 -11.43 5.45
C PRO A 62 -0.64 -11.51 5.47
N MET A 63 -1.31 -10.83 6.40
CA MET A 63 -2.78 -10.80 6.50
C MET A 63 -3.39 -10.05 5.32
N LEU A 64 -2.80 -8.90 4.97
CA LEU A 64 -3.23 -8.13 3.81
C LEU A 64 -3.06 -8.93 2.51
N ARG A 65 -1.91 -9.60 2.34
CA ARG A 65 -1.64 -10.46 1.19
C ARG A 65 -2.68 -11.57 1.06
N GLU A 66 -2.99 -12.27 2.15
CA GLU A 66 -3.98 -13.34 2.12
C GLU A 66 -5.37 -12.83 1.75
N MET A 67 -5.77 -11.66 2.25
CA MET A 67 -7.05 -11.05 1.90
C MET A 67 -7.11 -10.65 0.42
N VAL A 68 -6.07 -10.00 -0.10
CA VAL A 68 -6.01 -9.58 -1.50
C VAL A 68 -5.95 -10.81 -2.43
N SER A 69 -5.20 -11.85 -2.05
CA SER A 69 -5.20 -13.14 -2.76
C SER A 69 -6.59 -13.76 -2.82
N PHE A 70 -7.32 -13.77 -1.70
CA PHE A 70 -8.70 -14.25 -1.66
C PHE A 70 -9.61 -13.45 -2.61
N LEU A 71 -9.54 -12.12 -2.60
CA LEU A 71 -10.33 -11.27 -3.50
C LEU A 71 -10.01 -11.50 -4.99
N SER A 72 -8.77 -11.87 -5.30
CA SER A 72 -8.33 -12.11 -6.69
C SER A 72 -8.71 -13.49 -7.25
N LEU A 73 -8.84 -14.51 -6.38
CA LEU A 73 -9.07 -15.89 -6.79
C LEU A 73 -10.51 -16.17 -7.20
N VAL A 74 -11.46 -15.51 -6.54
CA VAL A 74 -12.88 -15.64 -6.87
C VAL A 74 -13.42 -14.23 -7.08
N PRO A 75 -13.68 -13.79 -8.31
CA PRO A 75 -14.31 -12.50 -8.57
C PRO A 75 -15.79 -12.50 -8.14
N HIS A 76 -16.33 -11.33 -7.80
CA HIS A 76 -17.73 -11.11 -7.37
C HIS A 76 -18.15 -11.82 -6.08
N GLN A 77 -17.28 -11.85 -5.08
CA GLN A 77 -17.65 -12.34 -3.76
C GLN A 77 -18.69 -11.41 -3.13
N THR A 78 -19.60 -12.01 -2.39
CA THR A 78 -20.61 -11.27 -1.64
C THR A 78 -19.97 -10.58 -0.44
N GLN A 79 -20.60 -9.48 0.03
CA GLN A 79 -20.17 -8.81 1.26
C GLN A 79 -20.03 -9.77 2.44
N LYS A 80 -20.91 -10.78 2.54
CA LYS A 80 -20.90 -11.77 3.61
C LYS A 80 -19.67 -12.67 3.56
N GLU A 81 -19.24 -13.09 2.38
CA GLU A 81 -18.03 -13.91 2.20
C GLU A 81 -16.76 -13.11 2.51
N VAL A 82 -16.71 -11.86 2.04
CA VAL A 82 -15.60 -10.93 2.33
C VAL A 82 -15.51 -10.64 3.83
N GLN A 83 -16.65 -10.42 4.49
CA GLN A 83 -16.70 -10.20 5.94
C GLN A 83 -16.20 -11.42 6.71
N LEU A 84 -16.70 -12.63 6.39
CA LEU A 84 -16.27 -13.86 7.05
C LEU A 84 -14.77 -14.11 6.90
N LYS A 85 -14.21 -13.88 5.69
CA LYS A 85 -12.77 -14.01 5.48
C LYS A 85 -12.00 -12.96 6.28
N ALA A 86 -12.44 -11.70 6.27
CA ALA A 86 -11.77 -10.62 7.02
C ALA A 86 -11.78 -10.87 8.54
N GLU A 87 -12.89 -11.40 9.07
CA GLU A 87 -13.02 -11.82 10.45
C GLU A 87 -12.06 -12.96 10.79
N HIS A 88 -12.02 -14.00 9.94
CA HIS A 88 -11.15 -15.16 10.12
C HIS A 88 -9.66 -14.79 10.11
N LEU A 89 -9.27 -13.82 9.28
CA LEU A 89 -7.91 -13.28 9.27
C LEU A 89 -7.62 -12.40 10.49
N GLY A 90 -8.65 -11.94 11.21
CA GLY A 90 -8.51 -11.02 12.33
C GLY A 90 -8.28 -9.57 11.90
N LEU A 91 -8.66 -9.19 10.66
CA LEU A 91 -8.48 -7.83 10.13
C LEU A 91 -9.22 -6.77 10.97
N PHE A 92 -10.32 -7.14 11.62
CA PHE A 92 -11.11 -6.21 12.46
C PHE A 92 -10.34 -5.68 13.67
N LYS A 93 -9.33 -6.43 14.15
CA LYS A 93 -8.46 -5.98 15.26
C LYS A 93 -7.52 -4.85 14.83
N TRP A 94 -7.40 -4.62 13.53
CA TRP A 94 -6.51 -3.65 12.92
C TRP A 94 -7.27 -2.49 12.29
N LEU A 95 -8.54 -2.31 12.61
CA LEU A 95 -9.28 -1.11 12.20
C LEU A 95 -8.62 0.12 12.83
N ALA A 96 -8.38 1.15 12.01
CA ALA A 96 -7.94 2.45 12.50
C ALA A 96 -9.06 3.09 13.34
N GLY A 97 -8.70 3.97 14.28
CA GLY A 97 -9.57 4.50 15.34
C GLY A 97 -10.84 5.28 14.92
N GLY A 98 -11.18 5.31 13.63
CA GLY A 98 -12.44 5.87 13.11
C GLY A 98 -13.11 5.02 12.03
N ALA A 99 -12.61 3.82 11.74
CA ALA A 99 -13.18 2.91 10.75
C ALA A 99 -14.01 1.82 11.43
N ASP A 100 -15.13 1.47 10.81
CA ASP A 100 -15.95 0.35 11.23
C ASP A 100 -15.84 -0.85 10.27
N ILE A 101 -16.36 -1.99 10.70
CA ILE A 101 -16.35 -3.24 9.93
C ILE A 101 -17.06 -3.05 8.58
N ALA A 102 -18.14 -2.27 8.55
CA ALA A 102 -18.90 -2.04 7.32
C ALA A 102 -18.08 -1.28 6.26
N THR A 103 -17.31 -0.29 6.70
CA THR A 103 -16.41 0.50 5.86
C THR A 103 -15.33 -0.39 5.25
N LEU A 104 -14.70 -1.24 6.07
CA LEU A 104 -13.69 -2.18 5.61
C LEU A 104 -14.27 -3.17 4.58
N VAL A 105 -15.39 -3.82 4.91
CA VAL A 105 -16.01 -4.83 4.04
C VAL A 105 -16.45 -4.21 2.72
N THR A 106 -17.05 -3.02 2.77
CA THR A 106 -17.45 -2.28 1.55
C THR A 106 -16.23 -1.90 0.72
N GLY A 107 -15.16 -1.41 1.34
CA GLY A 107 -13.91 -1.09 0.66
C GLY A 107 -13.27 -2.29 -0.01
N LEU A 108 -13.26 -3.46 0.65
CA LEU A 108 -12.71 -4.71 0.09
C LEU A 108 -13.54 -5.23 -1.10
N VAL A 109 -14.87 -5.12 -1.03
CA VAL A 109 -15.77 -5.50 -2.14
C VAL A 109 -15.61 -4.55 -3.33
N GLN A 110 -15.48 -3.25 -3.08
CA GLN A 110 -15.16 -2.28 -4.13
C GLN A 110 -13.78 -2.54 -4.75
N LEU A 111 -12.81 -2.94 -3.93
CA LEU A 111 -11.48 -3.32 -4.40
C LEU A 111 -11.58 -4.46 -5.41
N GLN A 112 -12.39 -5.48 -5.12
CA GLN A 112 -12.62 -6.62 -6.00
C GLN A 112 -13.19 -6.25 -7.37
N GLN A 113 -13.98 -5.19 -7.45
CA GLN A 113 -14.52 -4.66 -8.71
C GLN A 113 -13.51 -3.78 -9.47
N SER A 114 -12.39 -3.45 -8.83
CA SER A 114 -11.35 -2.62 -9.39
C SER A 114 -10.19 -3.45 -9.94
N SER A 115 -9.62 -3.00 -11.07
CA SER A 115 -8.38 -3.56 -11.61
C SER A 115 -7.17 -3.40 -10.67
N ILE A 116 -7.33 -2.62 -9.59
CA ILE A 116 -6.31 -2.38 -8.56
C ILE A 116 -5.90 -3.65 -7.81
N VAL A 117 -6.77 -4.65 -7.66
CA VAL A 117 -6.43 -5.89 -6.92
C VAL A 117 -5.21 -6.59 -7.50
N GLN A 118 -5.11 -6.65 -8.83
CA GLN A 118 -3.98 -7.27 -9.53
C GLN A 118 -2.68 -6.49 -9.29
N THR A 119 -2.75 -5.16 -9.31
CA THR A 119 -1.61 -4.27 -9.01
C THR A 119 -1.14 -4.44 -7.57
N VAL A 120 -2.07 -4.52 -6.62
CA VAL A 120 -1.77 -4.70 -5.19
C VAL A 120 -1.14 -6.08 -4.94
N LEU A 121 -1.63 -7.14 -5.59
CA LEU A 121 -1.03 -8.47 -5.50
C LEU A 121 0.40 -8.51 -6.03
N ALA A 122 0.64 -7.92 -7.21
CA ALA A 122 1.97 -7.85 -7.80
C ALA A 122 2.96 -7.08 -6.90
N PHE A 123 2.47 -6.07 -6.18
CA PHE A 123 3.27 -5.34 -5.19
C PHE A 123 3.57 -6.17 -3.95
N LEU A 124 2.56 -6.85 -3.41
CA LEU A 124 2.70 -7.66 -2.20
C LEU A 124 3.52 -8.93 -2.41
N GLN A 125 3.83 -9.35 -3.65
CA GLN A 125 4.66 -10.53 -3.94
C GLN A 125 6.18 -10.25 -3.98
N LYS A 126 6.60 -8.99 -3.90
CA LYS A 126 8.01 -8.61 -3.74
C LYS A 126 8.43 -8.61 -2.27
#